data_AF-A0A151C832-F1
#
_entry.id   AF-A0A151C832-F1
#
_cell.length_a   1.000
_cell.length_b   1.000
_cell.length_c   1.000
_cell.angle_alpha   90.00
_cell.angle_beta   90.00
_cell.angle_gamma   90.00
#
_symmetry.space_group_name_H-M   'P 1'
#
loop_
_entity.id
_entity.type
_entity.pdbx_description
1 polymer ?
#
loop_
_entity_poly.entity_id
_entity_poly.type
_entity_poly.pdbx_seq_one_letter_code
_entity_poly.pdbx_strand_id
1 'polypeptide(L)' 'MSLRELRLKRGLTQKQLADKLGYTRERIAAIETGARPIGGVSLDKAIEICDVLRVSNPRKLLEAEKPKENTSES' A
#
# COMPACT_ATOMS: atom_id res chain seq x y z
N MET A 1 4.12 7.82 -3.20
CA MET A 1 2.70 7.47 -3.41
C MET A 1 2.32 6.41 -2.40
N SER A 2 1.14 6.50 -1.78
CA SER A 2 0.69 5.49 -0.84
C SER A 2 0.13 4.24 -1.53
N LEU A 3 0.10 3.11 -0.81
CA LEU A 3 -0.57 1.89 -1.30
C LEU A 3 -2.02 2.18 -1.72
N ARG A 4 -2.72 3.03 -0.95
CA ARG A 4 -4.07 3.48 -1.23
C ARG A 4 -4.16 4.23 -2.57
N GLU A 5 -3.26 5.18 -2.81
CA GLU A 5 -3.23 5.94 -4.07
C GLU A 5 -2.98 5.02 -5.28
N LEU A 6 -2.04 4.09 -5.15
CA LEU A 6 -1.73 3.12 -6.19
C LEU A 6 -2.94 2.22 -6.48
N ARG A 7 -3.62 1.74 -5.43
CA ARG A 7 -4.84 0.94 -5.56
C ARG A 7 -5.95 1.72 -6.28
N LEU A 8 -6.20 2.96 -5.87
CA LEU A 8 -7.24 3.81 -6.46
C LEU A 8 -6.95 4.15 -7.92
N LYS A 9 -5.68 4.40 -8.28
CA LYS A 9 -5.26 4.59 -9.69
C LYS A 9 -5.51 3.37 -10.57
N ARG A 10 -5.63 2.17 -9.98
CA ARG A 10 -5.99 0.93 -10.67
C ARG A 10 -7.49 0.64 -10.64
N GLY A 11 -8.31 1.51 -10.05
CA GLY A 11 -9.76 1.33 -9.94
C GLY A 11 -10.15 0.17 -9.02
N LEU A 12 -9.26 -0.26 -8.12
CA LEU A 12 -9.51 -1.40 -7.24
C LEU A 12 -10.09 -0.95 -5.90
N THR A 13 -11.08 -1.68 -5.40
CA THR A 13 -11.50 -1.60 -3.98
C THR A 13 -10.51 -2.33 -3.07
N GLN A 14 -10.53 -2.06 -1.76
CA GLN A 14 -9.69 -2.80 -0.79
C GLN A 14 -9.95 -4.31 -0.87
N LYS A 15 -11.21 -4.72 -1.05
CA LYS A 15 -11.58 -6.14 -1.18
C LYS A 15 -10.99 -6.75 -2.45
N GLN A 16 -11.12 -6.10 -3.60
CA GLN A 16 -10.56 -6.61 -4.86
C GLN A 16 -9.03 -6.71 -4.83
N LEU A 17 -8.34 -5.78 -4.16
CA LEU A 17 -6.89 -5.90 -3.96
C LEU A 17 -6.57 -7.07 -3.03
N ALA A 18 -7.33 -7.25 -1.96
CA ALA A 18 -7.15 -8.34 -1.01
C ALA A 18 -7.35 -9.71 -1.68
N ASP A 19 -8.43 -9.87 -2.45
CA ASP A 19 -8.77 -11.09 -3.19
C ASP A 19 -7.64 -11.47 -4.17
N LYS A 20 -7.03 -10.48 -4.84
CA LYS A 20 -5.90 -10.69 -5.76
C LYS A 20 -4.61 -11.14 -5.07
N LEU A 21 -4.40 -10.76 -3.80
CA LEU A 21 -3.18 -11.02 -3.04
C LEU A 21 -3.29 -12.20 -2.06
N GLY A 22 -4.49 -12.79 -1.96
CA GLY A 22 -4.82 -13.79 -0.94
C GLY A 22 -4.85 -13.22 0.47
N TYR A 23 -5.23 -11.96 0.63
CA TYR A 23 -5.35 -11.28 1.92
C TYR A 23 -6.80 -11.04 2.31
N THR A 24 -7.02 -10.67 3.57
CA THR A 24 -8.30 -10.12 4.02
C THR A 24 -8.39 -8.62 3.69
N ARG A 25 -9.60 -8.11 3.51
CA ARG A 25 -9.84 -6.67 3.30
C ARG A 25 -9.30 -5.85 4.47
N GLU A 26 -9.46 -6.34 5.69
CA GLU A 26 -8.98 -5.74 6.94
C GLU A 26 -7.46 -5.61 6.95
N ARG A 27 -6.74 -6.61 6.41
CA ARG A 27 -5.28 -6.54 6.28
C ARG A 27 -4.86 -5.44 5.31
N ILE A 28 -5.54 -5.28 4.18
CA ILE A 28 -5.28 -4.16 3.25
C ILE A 28 -5.57 -2.82 3.93
N ALA A 29 -6.70 -2.71 4.63
CA ALA A 29 -7.05 -1.49 5.37
C ALA A 29 -5.99 -1.12 6.41
N ALA A 30 -5.51 -2.08 7.20
CA ALA A 30 -4.46 -1.86 8.20
C ALA A 30 -3.14 -1.40 7.59
N ILE A 31 -2.79 -1.90 6.39
CA ILE A 31 -1.61 -1.43 5.66
C ILE A 31 -1.82 0.00 5.14
N GLU A 32 -3.01 0.32 4.62
CA GLU A 32 -3.32 1.66 4.10
C GLU A 32 -3.40 2.73 5.19
N THR A 33 -3.76 2.36 6.42
CA THR A 33 -3.83 3.28 7.57
C THR A 33 -2.53 3.35 8.37
N GLY A 34 -1.52 2.54 8.03
CA GLY A 34 -0.26 2.46 8.77
C GLY A 34 -0.34 1.66 10.07
N ALA A 35 -1.50 1.10 10.44
CA ALA A 35 -1.63 0.19 11.58
C ALA A 35 -0.79 -1.08 11.41
N ARG A 36 -0.46 -1.44 10.16
CA ARG A 36 0.50 -2.50 9.84
C ARG A 36 1.51 -1.99 8.81
N PRO A 37 2.81 -1.93 9.13
CA PRO A 37 3.81 -1.47 8.17
C PRO A 37 3.94 -2.45 7.00
N ILE A 38 4.01 -1.92 5.78
CA ILE A 38 4.17 -2.75 4.58
C ILE A 38 5.56 -3.40 4.51
N GLY A 39 6.57 -2.81 5.16
CA GLY A 39 7.92 -3.40 5.26
C GLY A 39 7.98 -4.74 5.99
N GLY A 40 6.93 -5.13 6.72
CA GLY A 40 6.83 -6.42 7.40
C GLY A 40 6.27 -7.56 6.54
N VAL A 41 6.00 -7.35 5.25
CA VAL A 41 5.59 -8.43 4.32
C VAL A 41 6.82 -9.11 3.73
N SER A 42 6.71 -10.40 3.37
CA SER A 42 7.79 -11.10 2.68
C SER A 42 8.10 -10.45 1.33
N LEU A 43 9.33 -10.59 0.84
CA LEU A 43 9.75 -10.05 -0.45
C LEU A 43 8.86 -10.56 -1.59
N ASP A 44 8.51 -11.85 -1.58
CA ASP A 44 7.61 -12.44 -2.58
C ASP A 44 6.25 -11.73 -2.62
N LYS A 45 5.69 -11.40 -1.45
CA LYS A 45 4.44 -10.65 -1.35
C LYS A 45 4.60 -9.20 -1.76
N ALA A 46 5.75 -8.57 -1.50
CA ALA A 46 6.02 -7.23 -1.98
C ALA A 46 6.09 -7.18 -3.52
N ILE A 47 6.67 -8.20 -4.16
CA ILE A 47 6.71 -8.35 -5.62
C ILE A 47 5.28 -8.55 -6.17
N GLU A 48 4.49 -9.43 -5.58
CA GLU A 48 3.10 -9.66 -6.02
C GLU A 48 2.24 -8.39 -5.92
N ILE A 49 2.40 -7.61 -4.84
CA ILE A 49 1.77 -6.29 -4.68
C ILE A 49 2.21 -5.36 -5.81
N CYS A 50 3.50 -5.34 -6.14
CA CYS A 50 4.04 -4.53 -7.23
C CYS A 50 3.43 -4.91 -8.58
N ASP A 51 3.29 -6.21 -8.87
CA ASP A 51 2.71 -6.69 -10.12
C ASP A 51 1.24 -6.30 -10.26
N VAL A 52 0.43 -6.51 -9.21
CA VAL A 52 -1.00 -6.14 -9.20
C VAL A 52 -1.17 -4.63 -9.37
N LEU A 53 -0.31 -3.83 -8.74
CA LEU A 53 -0.37 -2.37 -8.80
C LEU A 53 0.39 -1.78 -10.01
N ARG A 54 1.02 -2.64 -10.83
CA ARG A 54 1.93 -2.29 -11.92
C ARG A 54 2.95 -1.22 -11.49
N VAL A 55 3.69 -1.53 -10.44
CA VAL A 55 4.76 -0.71 -9.86
C VAL A 55 6.08 -1.44 -10.07
N SER A 56 7.00 -0.85 -10.82
CA SER A 56 8.26 -1.52 -11.18
C SER A 56 9.32 -1.53 -10.08
N ASN A 57 9.17 -0.71 -9.04
CA ASN A 57 10.15 -0.58 -7.96
C ASN A 57 9.47 -0.76 -6.59
N PRO A 58 9.74 -1.89 -5.89
CA PRO A 58 9.17 -2.17 -4.57
C PRO A 58 9.48 -1.12 -3.50
N ARG A 59 10.57 -0.34 -3.63
CA ARG A 59 10.86 0.76 -2.69
C ARG A 59 9.76 1.81 -2.67
N LYS A 60 9.02 1.99 -3.77
CA LYS A 60 7.89 2.93 -3.84
C LYS A 60 6.76 2.57 -2.88
N LEU A 61 6.68 1.31 -2.43
CA LEU A 61 5.72 0.89 -1.42
C LEU A 61 6.05 1.46 -0.02
N LEU A 62 7.34 1.69 0.26
CA LEU A 62 7.84 2.17 1.56
C LEU A 62 7.74 3.70 1.71
N GLU A 63 7.67 4.44 0.60
CA GLU A 63 7.65 5.91 0.58
C GLU A 63 6.34 6.52 1.11
N ALA A 64 5.33 5.71 1.38
CA ALA A 64 4.01 6.12 1.86
C ALA A 64 4.00 6.65 3.31
N GLU A 65 5.04 6.36 4.09
CA GLU A 65 5.07 6.56 5.54
C GLU A 65 5.53 7.96 5.99
N LYS A 66 5.83 8.90 5.09
CA LYS A 66 6.13 10.28 5.54
C LYS A 66 4.82 11.04 5.76
N PRO A 67 4.44 11.38 7.01
CA PRO A 67 3.38 12.35 7.23
C PRO A 67 3.80 13.63 6.49
N LYS A 68 2.87 14.28 5.79
CA LYS A 68 3.08 15.68 5.48
C LYS A 68 3.19 16.39 6.82
N GLU A 69 4.38 16.84 7.17
CA GLU A 69 4.58 17.81 8.23
C GLU A 69 3.58 18.94 7.96
N ASN A 70 2.60 19.08 8.85
CA ASN A 70 1.72 20.25 8.84
C ASN A 70 2.60 21.39 9.34
N THR A 71 3.26 22.10 8.44
CA THR A 71 3.86 23.39 8.75
C THR A 71 2.70 24.38 8.93
N SER A 72 2.05 24.31 10.09
CA SER A 72 1.32 25.44 10.63
C SER A 72 2.36 26.47 11.05
N GLU A 73 2.86 27.24 10.09
CA GLU A 73 3.48 28.53 10.37
C GLU A 73 2.38 29.42 10.98
N SER A 74 2.60 29.78 12.24
CA SER A 74 1.82 30.78 12.99
C SER A 74 2.52 32.13 12.89
#